data_AF-A0A4R4M387-F1
#
_entry.id   AF-A0A4R4M387-F1
#
_cell.length_a   1.000
_cell.length_b   1.000
_cell.length_c   1.000
_cell.angle_alpha   90.00
_cell.angle_beta   90.00
_cell.angle_gamma   90.00
#
_symmetry.space_group_name_H-M   'P 1'
#
loop_
_entity.id
_entity.type
_entity.pdbx_description
1 polymer ?
#
loop_
_entity_poly.entity_id
_entity_poly.type
_entity_poly.pdbx_seq_one_letter_code
_entity_poly.pdbx_strand_id
1 'polypeptide(L)'
;ADTVRLPQPYLPTGLVYDPNEGAGEVQTPLLGRSADLLAIGDRVWFRHTKAGELCERFDTLHLIEDDKVVGTVPTYRGEGRTFL
;
A
#
# COMPACT_ATOMS: atom_id res chain seq x y z
N ALA A 1 -1.43 -1.88 -24.84
CA ALA A 1 -2.32 -2.40 -23.78
C ALA A 1 -1.94 -1.69 -22.51
N ASP A 2 -2.89 -1.02 -21.87
CA ASP A 2 -2.65 -0.25 -20.65
C ASP A 2 -2.15 -1.22 -19.57
N THR A 3 -0.86 -1.12 -19.22
CA THR A 3 -0.26 -1.92 -18.16
C THR A 3 -0.90 -1.44 -16.87
N VAL A 4 -1.79 -2.25 -16.30
CA VAL A 4 -2.44 -1.95 -15.02
C VAL A 4 -1.35 -1.56 -14.02
N ARG A 5 -1.34 -0.29 -13.63
CA ARG A 5 -0.38 0.20 -12.65
C ARG A 5 -0.85 -0.24 -11.26
N LEU A 6 -0.40 -1.42 -10.85
CA LEU A 6 -0.65 -1.96 -9.52
C LEU A 6 0.16 -1.20 -8.46
N PRO A 7 -0.32 -1.15 -7.19
CA PRO A 7 0.54 -0.75 -6.08
C PRO A 7 1.79 -1.64 -6.09
N GLN A 8 2.93 -1.13 -5.64
CA GLN A 8 4.19 -1.88 -5.69
C GLN A 8 4.61 -2.30 -4.28
N PRO A 9 4.97 -3.58 -4.04
CA PRO A 9 5.56 -3.96 -2.77
C PRO A 9 6.85 -3.15 -2.56
N TYR A 10 7.03 -2.63 -1.35
CA TYR A 10 8.11 -1.72 -1.01
C TYR A 10 8.99 -2.26 0.11
N LEU A 11 8.38 -2.65 1.23
CA LEU A 11 9.10 -3.20 2.38
C LEU A 11 8.43 -4.48 2.90
N PRO A 12 9.19 -5.53 3.26
CA PRO A 12 10.62 -5.66 3.01
C PRO A 12 10.95 -5.68 1.50
N THR A 13 12.14 -5.22 1.13
CA THR A 13 12.56 -5.17 -0.27
C THR A 13 12.72 -6.57 -0.85
N GLY A 14 12.57 -6.72 -2.17
CA GLY A 14 12.79 -8.00 -2.88
C GLY A 14 11.55 -8.89 -2.99
N LEU A 15 10.39 -8.38 -2.59
CA LEU A 15 9.09 -9.00 -2.86
C LEU A 15 8.62 -8.65 -4.27
N VAL A 16 8.05 -9.64 -4.96
CA VAL A 16 7.42 -9.48 -6.28
C VAL A 16 6.06 -10.18 -6.29
N TYR A 17 5.15 -9.74 -7.16
CA TYR A 17 3.88 -10.44 -7.36
C TYR A 17 4.08 -11.81 -7.98
N ASP A 18 3.16 -12.74 -7.70
CA ASP A 18 2.98 -13.90 -8.56
C ASP A 18 2.60 -13.43 -9.98
N PRO A 19 3.20 -13.99 -11.05
CA PRO A 19 2.92 -13.55 -12.41
C PRO A 19 1.48 -13.78 -12.88
N ASN A 20 0.72 -14.64 -12.19
CA ASN A 20 -0.66 -14.99 -12.55
C ASN A 20 -1.72 -14.30 -11.68
N GLU A 21 -1.32 -13.55 -10.65
CA GLU A 21 -2.24 -12.92 -9.70
C GLU A 21 -1.91 -11.44 -9.48
N GLY A 22 -2.95 -10.63 -9.34
CA GLY A 22 -2.85 -9.20 -9.04
C GLY A 22 -2.97 -8.86 -7.56
N ALA A 23 -2.80 -7.58 -7.25
CA ALA A 23 -3.02 -7.07 -5.90
C ALA A 23 -4.51 -7.15 -5.51
N GLY A 24 -4.82 -7.89 -4.45
CA GLY A 24 -6.14 -7.87 -3.81
C GLY A 24 -7.27 -8.56 -4.59
N GLU A 25 -6.97 -9.46 -5.53
CA GLU A 25 -8.00 -10.21 -6.27
C GLU A 25 -8.75 -11.19 -5.36
N VAL A 26 -8.02 -12.01 -4.61
CA VAL A 26 -8.53 -12.85 -3.52
C VAL A 26 -7.54 -12.78 -2.35
N GLN A 27 -6.27 -12.92 -2.68
CA GLN A 27 -5.13 -12.60 -1.84
C GLN A 27 -4.17 -11.71 -2.64
N THR A 28 -3.07 -11.31 -2.01
CA THR A 28 -1.96 -10.64 -2.69
C THR A 28 -0.73 -11.52 -2.52
N PRO A 29 -0.57 -12.59 -3.32
CA PRO A 29 0.57 -13.48 -3.19
C PRO A 29 1.85 -12.74 -3.57
N LEU A 30 2.85 -12.86 -2.71
CA LEU A 30 4.17 -12.28 -2.90
C LEU A 30 5.23 -13.36 -2.86
N LEU A 31 6.14 -13.30 -3.81
CA LEU A 31 7.24 -14.23 -3.98
C LEU A 31 8.58 -13.51 -3.72
N GLY A 32 9.63 -14.30 -3.56
CA GLY A 32 11.00 -13.84 -3.38
C GLY A 32 11.58 -14.23 -2.03
N ARG A 33 12.91 -14.15 -1.89
CA ARG A 33 13.61 -14.59 -0.67
C ARG A 33 13.08 -13.91 0.61
N SER A 34 12.64 -12.66 0.51
CA SER A 34 12.06 -11.94 1.65
C SER A 34 10.71 -12.52 2.07
N ALA A 35 9.95 -13.11 1.15
CA ALA A 35 8.68 -13.76 1.46
C ALA A 35 8.90 -15.02 2.32
N ASP A 36 9.94 -15.80 2.01
CA ASP A 36 10.30 -17.02 2.77
C ASP A 36 10.69 -16.75 4.24
N LEU A 37 11.00 -15.49 4.57
CA LEU A 37 11.41 -15.06 5.90
C LEU A 37 10.26 -14.45 6.71
N LEU A 38 9.10 -14.19 6.09
CA LEU A 38 7.96 -13.59 6.77
C LEU A 38 7.25 -14.62 7.66
N ALA A 39 6.92 -14.20 8.88
CA ALA A 39 6.04 -14.92 9.78
C ALA A 39 4.63 -14.30 9.78
N ILE A 40 3.65 -15.05 10.27
CA ILE A 40 2.29 -14.53 10.50
C ILE A 40 2.37 -13.34 11.46
N GLY A 41 1.83 -12.20 11.04
CA GLY A 41 1.85 -10.94 11.80
C GLY A 41 2.86 -9.92 11.29
N ASP A 42 3.84 -10.35 10.47
CA ASP A 42 4.74 -9.42 9.81
C ASP A 42 4.00 -8.55 8.78
N ARG A 43 4.50 -7.34 8.59
CA ARG A 43 3.86 -6.33 7.73
C ARG A 43 4.60 -6.22 6.42
N VAL A 44 3.83 -6.18 5.33
CA VAL A 44 4.31 -5.78 4.02
C VAL A 44 3.71 -4.41 3.67
N TRP A 45 4.57 -3.49 3.28
CA TRP A 45 4.20 -2.14 2.88
C TRP A 45 4.18 -2.01 1.37
N PHE A 46 3.15 -1.35 0.86
CA PHE A 46 2.98 -1.09 -0.56
C PHE A 46 3.05 0.41 -0.85
N ARG A 47 3.67 0.75 -1.98
CA ARG A 47 3.59 2.09 -2.56
C ARG A 47 2.37 2.13 -3.48
N HIS A 48 1.42 3.00 -3.18
CA HIS A 48 0.24 3.21 -3.99
C HIS A 48 0.62 3.75 -5.38
N THR A 49 -0.28 3.57 -6.35
CA THR A 49 -0.03 3.94 -7.74
C THR A 49 -0.11 5.45 -7.98
N LYS A 50 -1.10 6.12 -7.38
CA LYS A 50 -1.32 7.56 -7.55
C LYS A 50 -1.40 8.25 -6.20
N ALA A 51 -0.72 9.38 -6.05
CA ALA A 51 -0.61 10.10 -4.77
C ALA A 51 -1.97 10.48 -4.15
N GLY A 52 -2.94 10.89 -4.96
CA GLY A 52 -4.27 11.26 -4.48
C GLY A 52 -5.18 10.08 -4.13
N GLU A 53 -4.93 8.88 -4.64
CA GLU A 53 -5.88 7.76 -4.55
C GLU A 53 -6.22 7.38 -3.11
N LEU A 54 -5.23 7.40 -2.21
CA LEU A 54 -5.47 7.11 -0.79
C LEU A 54 -6.38 8.17 -0.15
N CYS A 55 -6.20 9.44 -0.51
CA CYS A 55 -6.96 10.54 0.04
C CYS A 55 -8.44 10.56 -0.43
N GLU A 56 -8.76 9.86 -1.52
CA GLU A 56 -10.13 9.59 -1.98
C GLU A 56 -10.84 8.46 -1.20
N ARG A 57 -10.08 7.55 -0.60
CA ARG A 57 -10.59 6.28 -0.02
C ARG A 57 -10.57 6.24 1.49
N PHE A 58 -9.65 6.97 2.13
CA PHE A 58 -9.47 6.98 3.58
C PHE A 58 -9.66 8.39 4.13
N ASP A 59 -10.17 8.48 5.35
CA ASP A 59 -10.47 9.78 5.99
C ASP A 59 -9.24 10.44 6.63
N THR A 60 -8.21 9.65 6.96
CA THR A 60 -7.00 10.14 7.62
C THR A 60 -5.75 9.48 7.06
N LEU A 61 -4.62 10.18 7.19
CA LEU A 61 -3.27 9.65 6.98
C LEU A 61 -2.50 9.71 8.29
N HIS A 62 -1.75 8.65 8.58
CA HIS A 62 -0.79 8.63 9.69
C HIS A 62 0.57 9.10 9.19
N LEU A 63 1.17 10.05 9.90
CA LEU A 63 2.53 10.53 9.64
C LEU A 63 3.49 9.68 10.47
N ILE A 64 4.50 9.12 9.79
CA ILE A 64 5.50 8.25 10.43
C ILE A 64 6.86 8.94 10.32
N GLU A 65 7.55 9.03 11.46
CA GLU A 65 8.96 9.37 11.55
C GLU A 65 9.67 8.18 12.21
N ASP A 66 10.69 7.64 11.54
CA ASP A 66 11.33 6.37 11.89
C ASP A 66 10.32 5.22 12.06
N ASP A 67 10.11 4.77 13.30
CA ASP A 67 9.21 3.68 13.68
C ASP A 67 7.97 4.16 14.46
N LYS A 68 7.74 5.48 14.54
CA LYS A 68 6.69 6.07 15.35
C LYS A 68 5.69 6.86 14.53
N VAL A 69 4.42 6.72 14.89
CA VAL A 69 3.36 7.63 14.42
C VAL A 69 3.53 8.95 15.16
N VAL A 70 3.93 9.99 14.44
CA VAL A 70 4.13 11.35 14.98
C VAL A 70 2.91 12.24 14.81
N GLY A 71 1.91 11.78 14.04
CA GLY A 71 0.66 12.51 13.87
C GLY A 71 -0.35 11.79 13.01
N THR A 72 -1.56 12.34 12.98
CA THR A 72 -2.65 11.90 12.10
C THR A 72 -3.30 13.15 11.54
N VAL A 73 -3.40 13.23 10.22
CA VAL A 73 -3.98 14.37 9.50
C VAL A 73 -5.19 13.92 8.69
N PRO A 74 -6.23 14.74 8.55
CA PRO A 74 -7.36 14.39 7.70
C PRO A 74 -6.95 14.42 6.22
N THR A 75 -7.58 13.58 5.42
CA THR A 75 -7.57 13.71 3.95
C THR A 75 -8.71 14.64 3.54
N TYR A 76 -8.78 15.03 2.26
CA TYR A 76 -9.93 15.77 1.78
C TYR A 76 -11.25 15.00 1.92
N ARG A 77 -11.23 13.67 1.80
CA ARG A 77 -12.40 12.83 2.11
C ARG A 77 -12.80 12.97 3.58
N GLY A 78 -11.84 12.89 4.50
CA GLY A 78 -12.08 13.06 5.93
C GLY A 78 -12.57 14.47 6.30
N GLU A 79 -12.21 15.48 5.51
CA GLU A 79 -12.75 16.83 5.60
C GLU A 79 -14.12 17.01 4.92
N GLY A 80 -14.70 15.94 4.36
CA GLY A 80 -15.98 15.99 3.62
C GLY A 80 -15.90 16.76 2.31
N ARG A 81 -14.71 16.90 1.72
CA ARG A 81 -14.46 17.60 0.46
C ARG A 81 -14.37 16.61 -0.71
N THR A 82 -14.94 17.00 -1.83
CA THR A 82 -14.82 16.31 -3.12
C THR A 82 -14.27 17.30 -4.13
N PHE A 83 -13.16 16.95 -4.77
CA PHE A 83 -12.52 17.76 -5.81
C PHE A 83 -12.69 17.04 -7.17
N LEU A 84 -13.01 17.81 -8.21
CA LEU A 84 -13.24 17.36 -9.59
C LEU A 84 -12.04 17.67 -10.47
#